data_AF-A0A9D1NGY0-F1
#
_entry.id   AF-A0A9D1NGY0-F1
#
_cell.length_a   1.000
_cell.length_b   1.000
_cell.length_c   1.000
_cell.angle_alpha   90.00
_cell.angle_beta   90.00
_cell.angle_gamma   90.00
#
_symmetry.space_group_name_H-M   'P 1'
#
loop_
_entity.id
_entity.type
_entity.pdbx_description
1 polymer ?
#
loop_
_entity_poly.entity_id
_entity_poly.type
_entity_poly.pdbx_seq_one_letter_code
_entity_poly.pdbx_strand_id
1 'polypeptide(L)'
;PEDFAIRDYTMFEDETPYDAIVFDLEEDYTARAMIVTSTDYQANAESSVAIVTSITSTKNDQGIIVDKLYAMQDGQQVELLTSERDMLVKSTDDSLRAGTTPLVKGDIIQYKTNTKGEISAIRVLFDTAKKDEMFKNDSVTDMTILYGQVTAKFPSSMNITVDGDTEQNISFGSAKIYLLDPAKSSNIVTEGTTGDIQKYDESDPYQVFVKIYKDVVQEIVVVKL
;
A
#
# COMPACT_ATOMS: atom_id res chain seq x y z
N PRO A 1 26.73 -3.27 11.09
CA PRO A 1 25.82 -3.03 9.95
C PRO A 1 25.42 -1.57 10.01
N GLU A 2 25.58 -0.80 8.93
CA GLU A 2 25.29 0.63 8.96
C GLU A 2 23.78 0.86 8.90
N ASP A 3 23.19 1.25 10.03
CA ASP A 3 21.75 1.47 10.24
C ASP A 3 21.24 2.81 9.66
N PHE A 4 21.92 3.35 8.64
CA PHE A 4 21.59 4.67 8.07
C PHE A 4 21.84 4.72 6.56
N ALA A 5 21.08 5.59 5.88
CA ALA A 5 21.29 5.94 4.48
C ALA A 5 21.52 7.44 4.37
N ILE A 6 22.54 7.85 3.63
CA ILE A 6 22.78 9.26 3.32
C ILE A 6 21.81 9.67 2.21
N ARG A 7 20.97 10.67 2.48
CA ARG A 7 19.96 11.20 1.56
C ARG A 7 20.19 12.69 1.31
N ASP A 8 19.76 13.16 0.15
CA ASP A 8 19.82 14.57 -0.25
C ASP A 8 18.56 15.32 0.21
N TYR A 9 18.61 16.65 0.31
CA TYR A 9 17.49 17.50 0.78
C TYR A 9 16.19 17.31 -0.02
N THR A 10 16.28 16.79 -1.25
CA THR A 10 15.13 16.38 -2.07
C THR A 10 14.25 15.30 -1.42
N MET A 11 14.66 14.69 -0.30
CA MET A 11 13.81 13.81 0.50
C MET A 11 12.70 14.52 1.28
N PHE A 12 12.85 15.82 1.56
CA PHE A 12 11.89 16.60 2.34
C PHE A 12 10.75 17.12 1.47
N GLU A 13 9.55 17.17 2.04
CA GLU A 13 8.36 17.73 1.42
C GLU A 13 7.82 18.90 2.22
N ASP A 14 7.27 19.88 1.51
CA ASP A 14 6.58 21.00 2.11
C ASP A 14 5.38 20.50 2.92
N GLU A 15 5.20 21.07 4.11
CA GLU A 15 4.08 20.79 5.04
C GLU A 15 4.02 19.35 5.59
N THR A 16 5.04 18.52 5.36
CA THR A 16 5.16 17.19 5.97
C THR A 16 5.94 17.27 7.29
N PRO A 17 5.40 16.77 8.41
CA PRO A 17 6.14 16.70 9.67
C PRO A 17 7.18 15.58 9.64
N TYR A 18 8.35 15.85 10.20
CA TYR A 18 9.46 14.89 10.32
C TYR A 18 9.99 14.89 11.75
N ASP A 19 10.25 13.72 12.33
CA ASP A 19 11.10 13.65 13.51
C ASP A 19 12.55 13.63 13.06
N ALA A 20 13.35 14.57 13.57
CA ALA A 20 14.75 14.66 13.25
C ALA A 20 15.60 14.98 14.49
N ILE A 21 16.80 14.40 14.51
CA ILE A 21 17.88 14.77 15.41
C ILE A 21 18.86 15.63 14.60
N VAL A 22 19.03 16.87 15.01
CA VAL A 22 19.88 17.85 14.33
C VAL A 22 21.25 17.89 14.99
N PHE A 23 22.31 17.86 14.19
CA PHE A 23 23.70 17.93 14.63
C PHE A 23 24.43 19.09 13.96
N ASP A 24 25.44 19.62 14.64
CA ASP A 24 26.33 20.67 14.13
C ASP A 24 25.51 21.88 13.62
N LEU A 25 24.78 22.49 14.56
CA LEU A 25 23.95 23.67 14.34
C LEU A 25 24.80 24.93 14.50
N GLU A 26 24.92 25.71 13.43
CA GLU A 26 25.62 26.98 13.43
C GLU A 26 24.78 28.08 14.13
N GLU A 27 25.40 29.22 14.45
CA GLU A 27 24.74 30.34 15.17
C GLU A 27 23.54 30.93 14.40
N ASP A 28 23.52 30.76 13.08
CA ASP A 28 22.43 31.18 12.19
C ASP A 28 21.32 30.13 12.05
N TYR A 29 21.37 29.05 12.85
CA TYR A 29 20.48 27.90 12.79
C TYR A 29 20.64 27.02 11.54
N THR A 30 21.74 27.16 10.78
CA THR A 30 22.08 26.22 9.70
C THR A 30 22.59 24.91 10.29
N ALA A 31 21.96 23.78 9.96
CA ALA A 31 22.40 22.46 10.37
C ALA A 31 23.32 21.84 9.30
N ARG A 32 24.51 21.37 9.69
CA ARG A 32 25.44 20.68 8.77
C ARG A 32 25.15 19.18 8.64
N ALA A 33 24.46 18.59 9.62
CA ALA A 33 24.02 17.20 9.56
C ALA A 33 22.67 17.02 10.28
N MET A 34 21.82 16.17 9.71
CA MET A 34 20.52 15.82 10.30
C MET A 34 20.28 14.33 10.16
N ILE A 35 19.82 13.69 11.23
CA ILE A 35 19.31 12.30 11.21
C ILE A 35 17.80 12.37 11.29
N VAL A 36 17.11 11.98 10.23
CA VAL A 36 15.64 11.96 10.21
C VAL A 36 15.15 10.60 10.75
N THR A 37 14.58 10.60 11.94
CA THR A 37 14.22 9.42 12.74
C THR A 37 12.78 8.93 12.55
N SER A 38 11.87 9.82 12.15
CA SER A 38 10.60 9.45 11.54
C SER A 38 10.48 10.16 10.21
N THR A 39 10.25 9.35 9.20
CA THR A 39 9.85 9.81 7.90
C THR A 39 8.62 8.98 7.70
N ASP A 40 7.48 9.62 7.68
CA ASP A 40 6.39 9.07 6.90
C ASP A 40 6.82 9.16 5.43
N TYR A 41 7.85 8.40 5.03
CA TYR A 41 8.16 8.00 3.65
C TYR A 41 7.04 7.07 3.19
N GLN A 42 5.82 7.56 3.32
CA GLN A 42 4.64 6.80 3.10
C GLN A 42 4.01 7.45 1.89
N ALA A 43 3.58 6.60 0.98
CA ALA A 43 2.71 7.04 -0.09
C ALA A 43 1.52 7.83 0.50
N ASN A 44 1.10 8.88 -0.19
CA ASN A 44 -0.01 9.74 0.25
C ASN A 44 -1.24 8.87 0.52
N ALA A 45 -1.86 9.04 1.69
CA ALA A 45 -3.08 8.32 2.06
C ALA A 45 -4.22 8.46 1.03
N GLU A 46 -4.27 9.60 0.33
CA GLU A 46 -5.21 9.86 -0.77
C GLU A 46 -4.92 9.00 -2.01
N SER A 47 -3.66 8.59 -2.23
CA SER A 47 -3.27 7.90 -3.46
C SER A 47 -4.04 6.60 -3.66
N SER A 48 -4.33 6.28 -4.92
CA SER A 48 -4.93 5.01 -5.26
C SER A 48 -4.06 3.83 -4.81
N VAL A 49 -4.69 2.69 -4.55
CA VAL A 49 -3.97 1.45 -4.29
C VAL A 49 -3.47 0.82 -5.59
N ALA A 50 -2.32 0.15 -5.50
CA ALA A 50 -1.75 -0.66 -6.56
C ALA A 50 -1.69 -2.12 -6.12
N ILE A 51 -2.29 -3.01 -6.90
CA ILE A 51 -2.27 -4.46 -6.65
C ILE A 51 -1.12 -5.05 -7.46
N VAL A 52 -0.10 -5.55 -6.77
CA VAL A 52 1.14 -6.06 -7.38
C VAL A 52 0.82 -7.27 -8.26
N THR A 53 1.24 -7.24 -9.53
CA THR A 53 1.08 -8.38 -10.45
C THR A 53 2.41 -9.05 -10.78
N SER A 54 3.50 -8.28 -10.84
CA SER A 54 4.86 -8.82 -11.03
C SER A 54 5.92 -7.81 -10.60
N ILE A 55 7.09 -8.30 -10.25
CA ILE A 55 8.29 -7.49 -9.99
C ILE A 55 9.45 -8.12 -10.76
N THR A 56 10.20 -7.27 -11.44
CA THR A 56 11.42 -7.66 -12.18
C THR A 56 12.53 -6.66 -11.87
N SER A 57 13.77 -6.96 -12.26
CA SER A 57 14.86 -5.98 -12.21
C SER A 57 15.28 -5.56 -13.62
N THR A 58 15.66 -4.31 -13.78
CA THR A 58 16.12 -3.74 -15.06
C THR A 58 17.19 -2.66 -14.81
N LYS A 59 17.70 -2.03 -15.87
CA LYS A 59 18.54 -0.84 -15.76
C LYS A 59 17.74 0.41 -16.06
N ASN A 60 17.90 1.46 -15.26
CA ASN A 60 17.35 2.79 -15.56
C ASN A 60 18.18 3.50 -16.64
N ASP A 61 17.81 4.75 -16.95
CA ASP A 61 18.47 5.61 -17.95
C ASP A 61 19.95 5.91 -17.61
N GLN A 62 20.33 5.82 -16.34
CA GLN A 62 21.69 5.98 -15.84
C GLN A 62 22.50 4.66 -15.84
N GLY A 63 21.90 3.56 -16.29
CA GLY A 63 22.54 2.23 -16.31
C GLY A 63 22.61 1.54 -14.94
N ILE A 64 21.94 2.09 -13.93
CA ILE A 64 21.85 1.55 -12.57
C ILE A 64 20.80 0.45 -12.54
N ILE A 65 21.09 -0.67 -11.86
CA ILE A 65 20.12 -1.75 -11.69
C ILE A 65 19.10 -1.33 -10.65
N VAL A 66 17.82 -1.35 -11.03
CA VAL A 66 16.66 -0.98 -10.21
C VAL A 66 15.57 -2.04 -10.37
N ASP A 67 14.55 -1.97 -9.51
CA ASP A 67 13.37 -2.82 -9.65
C ASP A 67 12.33 -2.16 -10.55
N LYS A 68 11.50 -3.00 -11.16
CA LYS A 68 10.37 -2.61 -11.99
C LYS A 68 9.13 -3.29 -11.47
N LEU A 69 8.18 -2.48 -11.00
CA LEU A 69 6.86 -2.89 -10.56
C LEU A 69 5.92 -2.98 -11.75
N TYR A 70 5.17 -4.08 -11.83
CA TYR A 70 3.94 -4.20 -12.60
C TYR A 70 2.78 -4.34 -11.61
N ALA A 71 1.75 -3.51 -11.76
CA ALA A 71 0.59 -3.53 -10.87
C ALA A 71 -0.70 -3.20 -11.64
N MET A 72 -1.84 -3.56 -11.06
CA MET A 72 -3.15 -3.03 -11.44
C MET A 72 -3.45 -1.83 -10.55
N GLN A 73 -3.68 -0.67 -11.14
CA GLN A 73 -4.07 0.54 -10.45
C GLN A 73 -5.05 1.32 -11.31
N ASP A 74 -6.08 1.87 -10.69
CA ASP A 74 -7.08 2.70 -11.34
C ASP A 74 -7.77 2.03 -12.56
N GLY A 75 -7.90 0.70 -12.53
CA GLY A 75 -8.46 -0.11 -13.62
C GLY A 75 -7.49 -0.37 -14.78
N GLN A 76 -6.22 0.00 -14.65
CA GLN A 76 -5.21 -0.15 -15.70
C GLN A 76 -3.94 -0.82 -15.18
N GLN A 77 -3.24 -1.50 -16.09
CA GLN A 77 -1.91 -1.99 -15.79
C GLN A 77 -0.91 -0.83 -15.81
N VAL A 78 -0.18 -0.65 -14.71
CA VAL A 78 0.88 0.35 -14.57
C VAL A 78 2.24 -0.34 -14.48
N GLU A 79 3.26 0.36 -14.97
CA GLU A 79 4.65 -0.08 -14.95
C GLU A 79 5.53 1.05 -14.43
N LEU A 80 6.22 0.84 -13.31
CA LEU A 80 7.06 1.87 -12.70
C LEU A 80 8.42 1.30 -12.34
N LEU A 81 9.46 2.10 -12.57
CA LEU A 81 10.80 1.81 -12.03
C LEU A 81 10.89 2.34 -10.60
N THR A 82 11.70 1.70 -9.77
CA THR A 82 12.13 2.25 -8.49
C THR A 82 13.33 3.17 -8.66
N SER A 83 13.52 4.13 -7.75
CA SER A 83 14.68 5.02 -7.78
C SER A 83 15.98 4.31 -7.39
N GLU A 84 15.88 3.23 -6.62
CA GLU A 84 16.98 2.35 -6.24
C GLU A 84 16.51 0.89 -6.17
N ARG A 85 17.45 -0.05 -6.12
CA ARG A 85 17.14 -1.48 -6.00
C ARG A 85 16.61 -1.82 -4.61
N ASP A 86 15.86 -2.91 -4.51
CA ASP A 86 15.41 -3.55 -3.27
C ASP A 86 14.42 -2.69 -2.46
N MET A 87 13.73 -1.74 -3.12
CA MET A 87 12.70 -0.89 -2.50
C MET A 87 11.34 -1.58 -2.38
N LEU A 88 11.06 -2.58 -3.21
CA LEU A 88 9.76 -3.26 -3.28
C LEU A 88 9.71 -4.40 -2.28
N VAL A 89 9.77 -4.05 -1.00
CA VAL A 89 9.88 -4.98 0.14
C VAL A 89 8.84 -4.67 1.21
N LYS A 90 8.29 -5.72 1.83
CA LYS A 90 7.41 -5.65 3.00
C LYS A 90 8.22 -5.40 4.25
N SER A 91 7.79 -4.46 5.08
CA SER A 91 8.30 -4.41 6.44
C SER A 91 7.77 -5.61 7.24
N THR A 92 8.66 -6.34 7.90
CA THR A 92 8.29 -7.47 8.77
C THR A 92 7.97 -7.03 10.19
N ASP A 93 8.12 -5.74 10.49
CA ASP A 93 7.92 -5.14 11.80
C ASP A 93 7.52 -3.66 11.57
N ASP A 94 6.38 -3.22 12.12
CA ASP A 94 5.91 -1.83 12.03
C ASP A 94 6.94 -0.82 12.57
N SER A 95 7.97 -1.30 13.28
CA SER A 95 9.09 -0.49 13.80
C SER A 95 10.38 -0.53 12.96
N LEU A 96 10.47 -1.36 11.92
CA LEU A 96 11.67 -1.46 11.06
C LEU A 96 11.48 -0.76 9.71
N ARG A 97 12.42 0.14 9.40
CA ARG A 97 12.45 0.96 8.18
C ARG A 97 12.97 0.23 6.93
N ALA A 98 13.48 -0.99 7.08
CA ALA A 98 14.00 -1.80 5.99
C ALA A 98 13.30 -3.15 5.97
N GLY A 99 12.26 -3.26 5.15
CA GLY A 99 11.71 -4.55 4.79
C GLY A 99 12.78 -5.42 4.13
N THR A 100 12.80 -6.72 4.46
CA THR A 100 13.71 -7.68 3.80
C THR A 100 12.96 -8.70 2.97
N THR A 101 11.63 -8.77 3.14
CA THR A 101 10.78 -9.70 2.41
C THR A 101 10.30 -9.02 1.14
N PRO A 102 10.65 -9.50 -0.07
CA PRO A 102 10.15 -8.91 -1.29
C PRO A 102 8.63 -8.89 -1.36
N LEU A 103 8.08 -7.85 -1.98
CA LEU A 103 6.68 -7.85 -2.41
C LEU A 103 6.45 -9.03 -3.37
N VAL A 104 5.25 -9.59 -3.31
CA VAL A 104 4.81 -10.69 -4.17
C VAL A 104 3.50 -10.35 -4.85
N LYS A 105 3.18 -11.12 -5.89
CA LYS A 105 1.91 -11.01 -6.62
C LYS A 105 0.72 -11.05 -5.65
N GLY A 106 -0.18 -10.08 -5.73
CA GLY A 106 -1.37 -9.98 -4.87
C GLY A 106 -1.22 -9.06 -3.66
N ASP A 107 0.00 -8.63 -3.31
CA ASP A 107 0.15 -7.58 -2.30
C ASP A 107 -0.52 -6.29 -2.77
N ILE A 108 -1.11 -5.55 -1.83
CA ILE A 108 -1.71 -4.24 -2.09
C ILE A 108 -0.83 -3.18 -1.45
N ILE A 109 -0.40 -2.22 -2.25
CA ILE A 109 0.48 -1.14 -1.81
C ILE A 109 -0.09 0.22 -2.20
N GLN A 110 0.42 1.26 -1.56
CA GLN A 110 0.46 2.61 -2.12
C GLN A 110 1.93 2.93 -2.42
N TYR A 111 2.19 3.83 -3.37
CA TYR A 111 3.55 4.28 -3.66
C TYR A 111 3.61 5.78 -3.90
N LYS A 112 4.81 6.33 -3.73
CA LYS A 112 5.16 7.70 -4.06
C LYS A 112 6.21 7.70 -5.16
N THR A 113 6.10 8.61 -6.12
CA THR A 113 7.11 8.79 -7.18
C THR A 113 7.93 10.06 -6.97
N ASN A 114 9.18 10.05 -7.44
CA ASN A 114 10.01 11.24 -7.55
C ASN A 114 9.64 12.04 -8.82
N THR A 115 10.34 13.15 -9.06
CA THR A 115 10.10 14.01 -10.24
C THR A 115 10.38 13.34 -11.59
N LYS A 116 11.06 12.19 -11.60
CA LYS A 116 11.29 11.35 -12.80
C LYS A 116 10.21 10.29 -13.00
N GLY A 117 9.23 10.19 -12.10
CA GLY A 117 8.22 9.14 -12.11
C GLY A 117 8.69 7.79 -11.57
N GLU A 118 9.84 7.73 -10.91
CA GLU A 118 10.36 6.51 -10.28
C GLU A 118 9.82 6.38 -8.84
N ILE A 119 9.48 5.18 -8.41
CA ILE A 119 9.03 4.90 -7.05
C ILE A 119 10.16 5.25 -6.08
N SER A 120 9.88 6.18 -5.17
CA SER A 120 10.80 6.65 -4.11
C SER A 120 10.38 6.17 -2.72
N ALA A 121 9.16 5.70 -2.56
CA ALA A 121 8.66 5.08 -1.34
C ALA A 121 7.44 4.21 -1.60
N ILE A 122 7.22 3.22 -0.74
CA ILE A 122 6.02 2.38 -0.74
C ILE A 122 5.43 2.29 0.66
N ARG A 123 4.12 2.07 0.72
CA ARG A 123 3.39 1.63 1.90
C ARG A 123 2.70 0.31 1.56
N VAL A 124 2.94 -0.73 2.35
CA VAL A 124 2.20 -1.99 2.21
C VAL A 124 0.90 -1.89 2.99
N LEU A 125 -0.22 -2.11 2.32
CA LEU A 125 -1.56 -2.10 2.92
C LEU A 125 -2.11 -3.50 3.15
N PHE A 126 -1.68 -4.47 2.34
CA PHE A 126 -2.10 -5.87 2.43
C PHE A 126 -0.97 -6.79 2.03
N ASP A 127 -0.70 -7.79 2.88
CA ASP A 127 0.19 -8.90 2.58
C ASP A 127 -0.63 -10.12 2.16
N THR A 128 -0.54 -10.50 0.88
CA THR A 128 -1.31 -11.64 0.37
C THR A 128 -0.94 -12.98 1.01
N ALA A 129 0.25 -13.10 1.61
CA ALA A 129 0.65 -14.29 2.33
C ALA A 129 -0.13 -14.45 3.64
N LYS A 130 -0.70 -13.35 4.15
CA LYS A 130 -1.57 -13.28 5.33
C LYS A 130 -3.04 -13.10 4.95
N LYS A 131 -3.45 -13.50 3.75
CA LYS A 131 -4.85 -13.37 3.27
C LYS A 131 -5.89 -14.03 4.18
N ASP A 132 -5.48 -14.96 5.05
CA ASP A 132 -6.37 -15.64 5.99
C ASP A 132 -6.50 -14.88 7.33
N GLU A 133 -5.69 -13.84 7.56
CA GLU A 133 -5.69 -12.99 8.75
C GLU A 133 -6.47 -11.70 8.48
N MET A 134 -7.64 -11.56 9.10
CA MET A 134 -8.42 -10.32 9.04
C MET A 134 -7.75 -9.22 9.86
N PHE A 135 -7.95 -7.96 9.48
CA PHE A 135 -7.42 -6.83 10.25
C PHE A 135 -8.19 -5.54 10.00
N LYS A 136 -8.03 -4.61 10.95
CA LYS A 136 -8.37 -3.19 10.79
C LYS A 136 -7.11 -2.37 11.04
N ASN A 137 -6.83 -1.41 10.17
CA ASN A 137 -5.72 -0.47 10.35
C ASN A 137 -6.23 0.97 10.16
N ASP A 138 -6.09 1.78 11.20
CA ASP A 138 -6.42 3.20 11.26
C ASP A 138 -5.22 4.05 11.74
N SER A 139 -4.00 3.55 11.54
CA SER A 139 -2.75 4.22 11.99
C SER A 139 -2.36 5.43 11.13
N VAL A 140 -3.08 5.70 10.05
CA VAL A 140 -2.80 6.79 9.12
C VAL A 140 -3.94 7.80 9.20
N THR A 141 -3.59 9.07 9.40
CA THR A 141 -4.56 10.16 9.47
C THR A 141 -5.51 10.14 8.28
N ASP A 142 -6.80 10.23 8.57
CA ASP A 142 -7.91 10.21 7.62
C ASP A 142 -8.04 8.93 6.77
N MET A 143 -7.24 7.89 6.99
CA MET A 143 -7.33 6.63 6.25
C MET A 143 -7.64 5.46 7.17
N THR A 144 -8.61 4.65 6.78
CA THR A 144 -8.92 3.38 7.43
C THR A 144 -8.91 2.26 6.41
N ILE A 145 -8.21 1.18 6.74
CA ILE A 145 -8.24 -0.08 6.02
C ILE A 145 -9.03 -1.10 6.84
N LEU A 146 -9.98 -1.77 6.19
CA LEU A 146 -10.68 -2.92 6.73
C LEU A 146 -10.40 -4.12 5.83
N TYR A 147 -10.00 -5.23 6.42
CA TYR A 147 -9.91 -6.52 5.73
C TYR A 147 -10.71 -7.55 6.52
N GLY A 148 -11.82 -7.99 5.96
CA GLY A 148 -12.81 -8.76 6.71
C GLY A 148 -13.83 -9.51 5.86
N GLN A 149 -14.76 -10.17 6.54
CA GLN A 149 -15.81 -10.97 5.93
C GLN A 149 -17.09 -10.15 5.72
N VAL A 150 -17.71 -10.32 4.56
CA VAL A 150 -19.04 -9.74 4.28
C VAL A 150 -20.11 -10.59 4.96
N THR A 151 -20.82 -10.03 5.94
CA THR A 151 -21.91 -10.74 6.65
C THR A 151 -23.26 -10.55 5.97
N ALA A 152 -23.45 -9.41 5.28
CA ALA A 152 -24.62 -9.11 4.47
C ALA A 152 -24.25 -8.24 3.27
N LYS A 153 -24.89 -8.51 2.12
CA LYS A 153 -24.69 -7.77 0.87
C LYS A 153 -25.98 -7.07 0.44
N PHE A 154 -25.88 -5.78 0.12
CA PHE A 154 -26.94 -4.95 -0.46
C PHE A 154 -26.50 -4.37 -1.81
N PRO A 155 -27.40 -3.78 -2.63
CA PRO A 155 -27.03 -3.22 -3.93
C PRO A 155 -25.94 -2.14 -3.86
N SER A 156 -25.98 -1.26 -2.85
CA SER A 156 -25.11 -0.09 -2.70
C SER A 156 -24.28 -0.07 -1.41
N SER A 157 -24.31 -1.15 -0.63
CA SER A 157 -23.55 -1.29 0.60
C SER A 157 -23.34 -2.75 1.00
N MET A 158 -22.48 -2.98 1.97
CA MET A 158 -22.27 -4.28 2.61
C MET A 158 -22.10 -4.10 4.12
N ASN A 159 -22.44 -5.13 4.88
CA ASN A 159 -21.96 -5.26 6.26
C ASN A 159 -20.67 -6.08 6.25
N ILE A 160 -19.63 -5.56 6.89
CA ILE A 160 -18.35 -6.24 7.08
C ILE A 160 -18.10 -6.46 8.58
N THR A 161 -17.56 -7.62 8.93
CA THR A 161 -16.98 -7.89 10.25
C THR A 161 -15.49 -8.23 10.08
N VAL A 162 -14.68 -7.81 11.04
CA VAL A 162 -13.24 -8.12 11.12
C VAL A 162 -13.08 -8.95 12.39
N ASP A 163 -12.65 -10.22 12.28
CA ASP A 163 -12.46 -11.12 13.43
C ASP A 163 -13.64 -11.24 14.42
N GLY A 164 -14.88 -11.08 13.93
CA GLY A 164 -16.08 -11.16 14.77
C GLY A 164 -16.37 -9.89 15.59
N ASP A 165 -15.68 -8.79 15.31
CA ASP A 165 -16.01 -7.47 15.83
C ASP A 165 -17.38 -6.99 15.35
N THR A 166 -17.80 -5.85 15.92
CA THR A 166 -19.05 -5.17 15.55
C THR A 166 -19.12 -4.95 14.05
N GLU A 167 -20.25 -5.33 13.45
CA GLU A 167 -20.49 -5.12 12.03
C GLU A 167 -20.44 -3.63 11.67
N GLN A 168 -19.73 -3.33 10.59
CA GLN A 168 -19.68 -1.99 10.00
C GLN A 168 -20.45 -2.01 8.68
N ASN A 169 -21.38 -1.07 8.50
CA ASN A 169 -22.04 -0.87 7.21
C ASN A 169 -21.18 0.04 6.34
N ILE A 170 -20.76 -0.46 5.19
CA ILE A 170 -19.89 0.22 4.23
C ILE A 170 -20.70 0.51 2.97
N SER A 171 -20.91 1.79 2.65
CA SER A 171 -21.51 2.19 1.37
C SER A 171 -20.46 2.19 0.27
N PHE A 172 -20.78 1.61 -0.89
CA PHE A 172 -19.81 1.48 -1.98
C PHE A 172 -19.45 2.82 -2.64
N GLY A 173 -20.37 3.79 -2.65
CA GLY A 173 -20.16 5.07 -3.32
C GLY A 173 -19.71 4.89 -4.78
N SER A 174 -18.62 5.56 -5.14
CA SER A 174 -17.94 5.43 -6.43
C SER A 174 -16.65 4.60 -6.34
N ALA A 175 -16.52 3.73 -5.34
CA ALA A 175 -15.31 2.98 -5.09
C ALA A 175 -14.92 2.14 -6.32
N LYS A 176 -13.61 2.08 -6.59
CA LYS A 176 -13.08 1.14 -7.58
C LYS A 176 -13.08 -0.26 -6.99
N ILE A 177 -13.55 -1.23 -7.76
CA ILE A 177 -13.68 -2.60 -7.30
C ILE A 177 -12.73 -3.48 -8.09
N TYR A 178 -12.01 -4.35 -7.38
CA TYR A 178 -11.11 -5.33 -7.97
C TYR A 178 -11.45 -6.72 -7.47
N LEU A 179 -11.30 -7.72 -8.33
CA LEU A 179 -11.34 -9.13 -7.96
C LEU A 179 -9.91 -9.66 -7.98
N LEU A 180 -9.41 -10.10 -6.82
CA LEU A 180 -8.09 -10.66 -6.61
C LEU A 180 -8.20 -12.16 -6.32
N ASP A 181 -7.58 -12.96 -7.18
CA ASP A 181 -7.43 -14.41 -7.04
C ASP A 181 -5.92 -14.76 -7.03
N PRO A 182 -5.29 -14.84 -5.84
CA PRO A 182 -3.85 -15.06 -5.73
C PRO A 182 -3.42 -16.47 -6.16
N ALA A 183 -4.36 -17.43 -6.25
CA ALA A 183 -4.08 -18.80 -6.67
C ALA A 183 -3.80 -18.90 -8.18
N LYS A 184 -4.28 -17.93 -8.98
CA LYS A 184 -3.99 -17.88 -10.43
C LYS A 184 -2.50 -17.64 -10.72
N SER A 185 -2.04 -18.16 -11.85
CA SER A 185 -0.67 -17.96 -12.35
C SER A 185 -0.51 -16.68 -13.17
N SER A 186 -1.59 -16.18 -13.77
CA SER A 186 -1.65 -14.94 -14.55
C SER A 186 -3.04 -14.33 -14.42
N ASN A 187 -3.18 -13.03 -14.69
CA ASN A 187 -4.44 -12.29 -14.52
C ASN A 187 -5.06 -12.50 -13.13
N ILE A 188 -4.20 -12.42 -12.10
CA ILE A 188 -4.60 -12.61 -10.71
C ILE A 188 -5.56 -11.51 -10.24
N VAL A 189 -5.59 -10.38 -10.94
CA VAL A 189 -6.43 -9.23 -10.62
C VAL A 189 -7.15 -8.76 -11.87
N THR A 190 -8.44 -8.47 -11.72
CA THR A 190 -9.28 -7.85 -12.75
C THR A 190 -10.13 -6.74 -12.14
N GLU A 191 -10.56 -5.78 -12.95
CA GLU A 191 -11.61 -4.85 -12.55
C GLU A 191 -12.90 -5.64 -12.26
N GLY A 192 -13.56 -5.28 -11.16
CA GLY A 192 -14.79 -5.89 -10.70
C GLY A 192 -15.91 -4.87 -10.57
N THR A 193 -17.05 -5.34 -10.07
CA THR A 193 -18.27 -4.58 -9.88
C THR A 193 -18.85 -4.87 -8.50
N THR A 194 -19.87 -4.12 -8.10
CA THR A 194 -20.59 -4.41 -6.85
C THR A 194 -21.31 -5.76 -6.87
N GLY A 195 -21.45 -6.39 -8.04
CA GLY A 195 -21.95 -7.76 -8.20
C GLY A 195 -20.95 -8.83 -7.80
N ASP A 196 -19.65 -8.52 -7.79
CA ASP A 196 -18.59 -9.47 -7.42
C ASP A 196 -18.39 -9.56 -5.90
N ILE A 197 -18.88 -8.57 -5.16
CA ILE A 197 -18.91 -8.61 -3.70
C ILE A 197 -20.03 -9.55 -3.26
N GLN A 198 -19.68 -10.64 -2.60
CA GLN A 198 -20.60 -11.66 -2.10
C GLN A 198 -20.54 -11.76 -0.59
N LYS A 199 -21.64 -12.24 0.03
CA LYS A 199 -21.61 -12.65 1.43
C LYS A 199 -20.62 -13.81 1.57
N TYR A 200 -19.87 -13.83 2.69
CA TYR A 200 -18.97 -14.93 3.00
C TYR A 200 -19.70 -16.28 2.99
N ASP A 201 -19.10 -17.25 2.30
CA ASP A 201 -19.54 -18.66 2.21
C ASP A 201 -18.30 -19.53 2.43
N GLU A 202 -18.37 -20.48 3.38
CA GLU A 202 -17.27 -21.40 3.65
C GLU A 202 -16.92 -22.31 2.45
N SER A 203 -17.85 -22.52 1.53
CA SER A 203 -17.65 -23.35 0.34
C SER A 203 -16.92 -22.61 -0.80
N ASP A 204 -16.99 -21.28 -0.82
CA ASP A 204 -16.27 -20.41 -1.76
C ASP A 204 -15.86 -19.12 -1.03
N PRO A 205 -14.83 -19.21 -0.16
CA PRO A 205 -14.53 -18.15 0.78
C PRO A 205 -13.85 -16.94 0.11
N TYR A 206 -14.41 -15.76 0.36
CA TYR A 206 -13.82 -14.47 0.01
C TYR A 206 -13.76 -13.56 1.23
N GLN A 207 -12.72 -12.74 1.31
CA GLN A 207 -12.67 -11.58 2.18
C GLN A 207 -12.64 -10.31 1.35
N VAL A 208 -12.94 -9.17 1.96
CA VAL A 208 -12.92 -7.87 1.28
C VAL A 208 -11.95 -6.93 1.99
N PHE A 209 -11.00 -6.42 1.22
CA PHE A 209 -10.17 -5.29 1.59
C PHE A 209 -10.89 -4.01 1.19
N VAL A 210 -10.98 -3.04 2.09
CA VAL A 210 -11.66 -1.76 1.87
C VAL A 210 -10.72 -0.65 2.30
N LYS A 211 -10.44 0.29 1.39
CA LYS A 211 -9.77 1.55 1.72
C LYS A 211 -10.79 2.67 1.83
N ILE A 212 -10.80 3.32 2.98
CA ILE A 212 -11.61 4.49 3.29
C ILE A 212 -10.67 5.65 3.50
N TYR A 213 -10.90 6.77 2.82
CA TYR A 213 -10.16 8.02 3.03
C TYR A 213 -11.14 9.18 3.20
N LYS A 214 -11.01 9.94 4.30
CA LYS A 214 -11.92 11.02 4.70
C LYS A 214 -13.40 10.60 4.64
N ASP A 215 -13.70 9.45 5.25
CA ASP A 215 -15.03 8.82 5.31
C ASP A 215 -15.62 8.41 3.95
N VAL A 216 -14.84 8.45 2.87
CA VAL A 216 -15.26 8.00 1.53
C VAL A 216 -14.54 6.70 1.19
N VAL A 217 -15.31 5.68 0.79
CA VAL A 217 -14.76 4.42 0.27
C VAL A 217 -14.14 4.68 -1.09
N GLN A 218 -12.83 4.49 -1.19
CA GLN A 218 -12.05 4.75 -2.40
C GLN A 218 -11.89 3.46 -3.22
N GLU A 219 -11.54 2.36 -2.57
CA GLU A 219 -11.31 1.07 -3.22
C GLU A 219 -11.84 -0.10 -2.40
N ILE A 220 -12.35 -1.12 -3.10
CA ILE A 220 -12.72 -2.42 -2.55
C ILE A 220 -12.00 -3.50 -3.37
N VAL A 221 -11.28 -4.40 -2.70
CA VAL A 221 -10.67 -5.57 -3.33
C VAL A 221 -11.30 -6.81 -2.74
N VAL A 222 -12.01 -7.57 -3.58
CA VAL A 222 -12.55 -8.90 -3.23
C VAL A 222 -11.42 -9.90 -3.36
N VAL A 223 -10.96 -10.47 -2.25
CA VAL A 223 -9.83 -11.40 -2.18
C VAL A 223 -10.35 -12.83 -2.02
N LYS A 224 -10.06 -13.68 -3.01
CA LYS A 224 -10.33 -15.12 -2.91
C LYS A 224 -9.29 -15.77 -1.98
N LEU A 225 -9.76 -16.58 -1.04
CA LEU A 225 -8.89 -17.30 -0.08
C LEU A 225 -8.32 -18.59 -0.64
#